data_AF-A0A9D0A9C9-F1
#
_entry.id   AF-A0A9D0A9C9-F1
#
_cell.length_a   1.000
_cell.length_b   1.000
_cell.length_c   1.000
_cell.angle_alpha   90.00
_cell.angle_beta   90.00
_cell.angle_gamma   90.00
#
_symmetry.space_group_name_H-M   'P 1'
#
loop_
_entity.id
_entity.type
_entity.pdbx_description
1 polymer ?
#
loop_
_entity_poly.entity_id
_entity_poly.type
_entity_poly.pdbx_seq_one_letter_code
_entity_poly.pdbx_strand_id
1 'polypeptide(L)'
;MATQTIMSGRDIDRSLDRISLELLEKNHGIDELAIVGIQTGGVFLAERIHKKIVDHEQGDLPLGHLDITLYRDDWSLISQNPIVRTTDID
;
A
#
# COMPACT_ATOMS: atom_id res chain seq x y z
N MET A 1 -15.56 -8.96 24.70
CA MET A 1 -16.32 -8.17 23.72
C MET A 1 -16.49 -9.01 22.47
N ALA A 2 -17.66 -8.97 21.81
CA ALA A 2 -17.87 -9.67 20.54
C ALA A 2 -17.20 -8.87 19.41
N THR A 3 -16.40 -9.52 18.57
CA THR A 3 -15.73 -8.89 17.43
C THR A 3 -16.71 -8.75 16.28
N GLN A 4 -16.94 -7.52 15.82
CA GLN A 4 -17.73 -7.26 14.61
C GLN A 4 -16.81 -7.14 13.40
N THR A 5 -17.14 -7.85 12.33
CA THR A 5 -16.43 -7.71 11.05
C THR A 5 -16.94 -6.49 10.32
N ILE A 6 -16.04 -5.57 9.96
CA ILE A 6 -16.38 -4.35 9.21
C ILE A 6 -16.36 -4.60 7.70
N MET A 7 -15.37 -5.35 7.21
CA MET A 7 -15.23 -5.71 5.81
C MET A 7 -14.88 -7.19 5.69
N SER A 8 -15.58 -7.89 4.81
CA SER A 8 -15.19 -9.23 4.39
C SER A 8 -14.03 -9.18 3.38
N GLY A 9 -13.39 -10.31 3.11
CA GLY A 9 -12.35 -10.39 2.08
C GLY A 9 -12.83 -9.93 0.69
N ARG A 10 -14.10 -10.21 0.34
CA ARG A 10 -14.71 -9.73 -0.92
C ARG A 10 -14.92 -8.21 -0.93
N ASP A 11 -15.24 -7.62 0.22
CA ASP A 11 -15.42 -6.16 0.31
C ASP A 11 -14.09 -5.44 0.15
N ILE A 12 -13.00 -6.02 0.69
CA ILE A 12 -11.64 -5.52 0.53
C ILE A 12 -11.23 -5.61 -0.95
N ASP A 13 -11.39 -6.76 -1.58
CA ASP A 13 -10.99 -6.97 -2.98
C ASP A 13 -11.69 -6.00 -3.93
N ARG A 14 -13.01 -5.84 -3.79
CA ARG A 14 -13.79 -4.85 -4.56
C ARG A 14 -13.33 -3.41 -4.30
N SER A 15 -12.97 -3.09 -3.06
CA SER A 15 -12.48 -1.77 -2.71
C SER A 15 -11.12 -1.49 -3.36
N LEU A 16 -10.26 -2.50 -3.42
CA LEU A 16 -8.96 -2.42 -4.09
C LEU A 16 -9.10 -2.27 -5.60
N ASP A 17 -10.03 -3.00 -6.24
CA ASP A 17 -10.36 -2.80 -7.67
C ASP A 17 -10.78 -1.35 -7.94
N ARG A 18 -11.70 -0.83 -7.12
CA ARG A 18 -12.18 0.54 -7.25
C ARG A 18 -11.06 1.56 -7.10
N ILE A 19 -10.21 1.42 -6.09
CA ILE A 19 -9.06 2.32 -5.87
C ILE A 19 -8.11 2.27 -7.07
N SER A 20 -7.85 1.07 -7.60
CA SER A 20 -6.94 0.88 -8.75
C SER A 20 -7.43 1.63 -9.99
N LEU A 21 -8.73 1.50 -10.31
CA LEU A 21 -9.34 2.22 -11.43
C LEU A 21 -9.37 3.74 -11.19
N GLU A 22 -9.72 4.18 -9.98
CA GLU A 22 -9.71 5.61 -9.64
C GLU A 22 -8.32 6.25 -9.76
N LEU A 23 -7.25 5.49 -9.47
CA LEU A 23 -5.86 5.94 -9.65
C LEU A 23 -5.53 6.12 -11.14
N LEU A 24 -5.89 5.14 -11.98
CA LEU A 24 -5.68 5.22 -13.42
C LEU A 24 -6.43 6.40 -14.05
N GLU A 25 -7.71 6.55 -13.72
CA GLU A 25 -8.56 7.62 -14.26
C GLU A 25 -8.03 9.02 -13.89
N LYS A 26 -7.57 9.19 -12.65
CA LYS A 26 -7.07 10.48 -12.15
C LYS A 26 -5.72 10.88 -12.72
N ASN A 27 -4.85 9.91 -13.03
CA ASN A 27 -3.50 10.17 -13.53
C ASN A 27 -3.38 9.98 -15.04
N HIS A 28 -4.49 9.68 -15.73
CA HIS A 28 -4.55 9.45 -17.18
C HIS A 28 -3.64 8.31 -17.68
N GLY A 29 -3.54 7.26 -16.87
CA GLY A 29 -2.67 6.11 -17.12
C GLY A 29 -1.60 5.95 -16.04
N ILE A 30 -0.52 5.24 -16.37
CA ILE A 30 0.57 4.90 -15.44
C ILE A 30 1.89 5.65 -15.67
N ASP A 31 1.99 6.44 -16.74
CA ASP A 31 3.27 7.02 -17.20
C ASP A 31 3.97 7.92 -16.16
N GLU A 32 3.19 8.64 -15.33
CA GLU A 32 3.69 9.51 -14.24
C GLU A 32 3.23 9.04 -12.86
N LEU A 33 2.97 7.74 -12.70
CA LEU A 33 2.47 7.13 -11.47
C LEU A 33 3.53 6.21 -10.83
N ALA A 34 3.60 6.23 -9.50
CA ALA A 34 4.35 5.27 -8.71
C ALA A 34 3.55 4.92 -7.45
N ILE A 35 3.75 3.71 -6.90
CA ILE A 35 3.10 3.26 -5.67
C ILE A 35 4.15 3.07 -4.58
N VAL A 36 3.90 3.61 -3.39
CA VAL A 36 4.76 3.37 -2.21
C VAL A 36 3.93 2.80 -1.05
N GLY A 37 4.26 1.58 -0.63
CA GLY A 37 3.65 0.92 0.51
C GLY A 37 4.35 1.27 1.82
N ILE A 38 3.62 1.84 2.76
CA ILE A 38 4.15 2.11 4.11
C ILE A 38 4.08 0.83 4.96
N GLN A 39 5.21 0.44 5.54
CA GLN A 39 5.31 -0.72 6.41
C GLN A 39 4.43 -0.56 7.66
N THR A 40 3.79 -1.61 8.19
CA THR A 40 3.78 -3.02 7.71
C THR A 40 2.61 -3.35 6.80
N GLY A 41 1.41 -2.95 7.17
CA GLY A 41 0.17 -3.35 6.48
C GLY A 41 0.01 -2.73 5.09
N GLY A 42 0.54 -1.52 4.89
CA GLY A 42 0.40 -0.77 3.64
C GLY A 42 1.12 -1.43 2.47
N VAL A 43 2.22 -2.14 2.73
CA VAL A 43 2.98 -2.90 1.71
C VAL A 43 2.08 -3.93 1.01
N PHE A 44 1.34 -4.73 1.77
CA PHE A 44 0.45 -5.75 1.20
C PHE A 44 -0.70 -5.15 0.37
N LEU A 45 -1.16 -3.96 0.72
CA LEU A 45 -2.19 -3.26 -0.07
C LEU A 45 -1.59 -2.65 -1.33
N ALA A 46 -0.40 -2.05 -1.22
CA ALA A 46 0.35 -1.49 -2.34
C ALA A 46 0.63 -2.54 -3.42
N GLU A 47 1.14 -3.71 -3.03
CA GLU A 47 1.38 -4.83 -3.95
C GLU A 47 0.09 -5.29 -4.66
N ARG A 48 -1.04 -5.34 -3.95
CA ARG A 48 -2.33 -5.73 -4.55
C ARG A 48 -2.87 -4.70 -5.52
N ILE A 49 -2.73 -3.41 -5.20
CA ILE A 49 -3.14 -2.32 -6.07
C ILE A 49 -2.25 -2.29 -7.31
N HIS A 50 -0.93 -2.38 -7.12
CA HIS A 50 0.05 -2.47 -8.21
C HIS A 50 -0.31 -3.59 -9.18
N LYS A 51 -0.53 -4.81 -8.67
CA LYS A 51 -0.93 -5.94 -9.48
C LYS A 51 -2.22 -5.68 -10.26
N LYS A 52 -3.25 -5.15 -9.59
CA LYS A 52 -4.53 -4.84 -10.25
C LYS A 52 -4.37 -3.82 -11.36
N ILE A 53 -3.57 -2.77 -11.14
CA ILE A 53 -3.28 -1.76 -12.17
C ILE A 53 -2.55 -2.38 -13.37
N VAL A 54 -1.46 -3.13 -13.13
CA VAL A 54 -0.68 -3.77 -14.20
C VAL A 54 -1.49 -4.81 -14.98
N ASP A 55 -2.45 -5.49 -14.32
CA ASP A 55 -3.38 -6.41 -14.98
C ASP A 55 -4.36 -5.67 -15.93
N HIS A 56 -4.64 -4.38 -15.69
CA HIS A 56 -5.50 -3.53 -16.53
C HIS A 56 -4.73 -2.77 -17.61
N GLU A 57 -3.54 -2.26 -17.29
CA GLU A 57 -2.72 -1.41 -18.14
C GLU A 57 -1.28 -1.91 -18.11
N GLN A 58 -0.80 -2.41 -19.24
CA GLN A 58 0.56 -2.97 -19.34
C GLN A 58 1.58 -1.85 -19.34
N GLY A 59 2.53 -1.90 -18.40
CA GLY A 59 3.70 -1.04 -18.39
C GLY A 59 4.51 -1.20 -17.11
N ASP A 60 5.52 -0.37 -16.97
CA ASP A 60 6.43 -0.38 -15.83
C ASP A 60 5.92 0.61 -14.78
N LEU A 61 5.05 0.12 -13.89
CA LEU A 61 4.57 0.88 -12.73
C LEU A 61 5.53 0.65 -11.56
N PRO A 62 6.29 1.66 -11.11
CA PRO A 62 7.21 1.49 -10.00
C PRO A 62 6.48 1.20 -8.68
N LEU A 63 7.04 0.28 -7.89
CA LEU A 63 6.56 -0.09 -6.57
C LEU A 63 7.69 0.01 -5.55
N GLY A 64 7.51 0.86 -4.54
CA GLY A 64 8.44 1.02 -3.43
C GLY A 64 7.85 0.67 -2.07
N HIS A 65 8.72 0.51 -1.08
CA HIS A 65 8.39 0.24 0.31
C HIS A 65 9.05 1.27 1.22
N LEU A 66 8.30 1.82 2.15
CA LEU A 66 8.80 2.82 3.09
C LEU A 66 8.64 2.35 4.53
N ASP A 67 9.75 2.22 5.25
CA ASP A 67 9.71 2.09 6.69
C ASP A 67 9.75 3.46 7.38
N ILE A 68 8.66 3.77 8.09
CA ILE A 68 8.50 5.00 8.86
C ILE A 68 8.82 4.82 10.35
N THR A 69 9.27 3.64 10.78
CA THR A 69 9.42 3.27 12.20
C THR A 69 10.22 4.28 13.00
N LEU A 70 11.34 4.80 12.46
CA LEU A 70 12.19 5.78 13.17
C LEU A 70 11.72 7.24 13.00
N TYR A 71 10.76 7.50 12.11
CA TYR A 71 10.26 8.83 11.79
C TYR A 71 8.95 9.17 12.50
N ARG A 72 8.32 8.19 13.14
CA ARG A 72 7.11 8.42 13.91
C ARG A 72 7.44 8.94 15.30
N ASP A 73 6.78 10.00 15.74
CA ASP A 73 7.00 10.60 17.07
C ASP A 73 6.74 9.62 18.24
N ASP A 74 5.96 8.56 17.99
CA ASP A 74 5.59 7.55 18.97
C ASP A 74 6.49 6.30 18.96
N TRP A 75 7.59 6.28 18.21
CA TRP A 75 8.43 5.08 18.07
C TRP A 75 8.97 4.56 19.41
N SER A 76 9.33 5.46 20.32
CA SER A 76 9.84 5.13 21.67
C SER A 76 8.76 4.59 22.62
N LEU A 77 7.48 4.79 22.29
CA LEU A 77 6.34 4.26 23.04
C LEU A 77 6.03 2.80 22.64
N ILE A 78 6.45 2.38 21.45
CA ILE A 78 6.17 1.04 20.89
C ILE A 78 7.17 0.00 21.40
N SER A 79 8.46 0.36 21.50
CA SER A 79 9.53 -0.51 22.04
C SER A 79 10.79 0.31 22.34
N GLN A 80 11.56 -0.10 23.37
CA GLN A 80 12.89 0.47 23.62
C GLN A 80 13.87 0.19 22.47
N ASN A 81 13.68 -0.93 21.76
CA ASN A 81 14.44 -1.30 20.57
C ASN A 81 13.46 -1.45 19.40
N PRO A 82 13.29 -0.43 18.54
CA PRO A 82 12.42 -0.53 17.37
C PRO A 82 12.98 -1.52 16.33
N ILE A 83 12.10 -2.32 15.74
CA ILE A 83 12.46 -3.22 14.62
C ILE A 83 12.35 -2.42 13.32
N VAL A 84 13.48 -2.00 12.80
CA VAL A 84 13.58 -1.30 11.52
C VAL A 84 13.58 -2.32 10.38
N ARG A 85 12.81 -2.03 9.35
CA ARG A 85 12.74 -2.74 8.08
C ARG A 85 13.36 -1.90 6.97
N THR A 86 13.58 -2.55 5.84
CA THR A 86 14.15 -1.89 4.66
C THR A 86 13.14 -0.92 4.06
N THR A 87 13.63 0.29 3.77
CA THR A 87 13.04 1.20 2.79
C THR A 87 13.68 0.91 1.45
N ASP A 88 12.86 0.71 0.43
CA ASP A 88 13.26 0.33 -0.92
C ASP A 88 12.46 1.18 -1.91
N ILE A 89 13.08 2.20 -2.48
CA ILE A 89 12.48 3.16 -3.40
C ILE A 89 13.56 3.47 -4.43
N ASP A 90 13.41 2.89 -5.62
CA ASP A 90 14.30 3.09 -6.78
C ASP A 90 13.72 4.14 -7.76
#